data_AF-A0A961FB54-F1
#
_entry.id   AF-A0A961FB54-F1
#
_cell.length_a   1.000
_cell.length_b   1.000
_cell.length_c   1.000
_cell.angle_alpha   90.00
_cell.angle_beta   90.00
_cell.angle_gamma   90.00
#
_symmetry.space_group_name_H-M   'P 1'
#
loop_
_entity.id
_entity.type
_entity.pdbx_description
1 polymer ?
#
loop_
_entity_poly.entity_id
_entity_poly.type
_entity_poly.pdbx_seq_one_letter_code
_entity_poly.pdbx_strand_id
1 'polypeptide(L)'
;PVCRELGIPLVYDVHHHRCLQDELTIDEATDAALERWNRPPLFHISSPKNGWQGPQTRLHSDDIAIDDFPKRWLSIPNLTVDVEAKAKELAVLKLLQEIEDMVKP
;
A
#
# COMPACT_ATOMS: atom_id res chain seq x y z
N PRO A 1 0.36 13.62 14.72
CA PRO A 1 -0.24 12.27 14.59
C PRO A 1 -0.19 11.51 15.92
N VAL A 2 -1.28 10.81 16.29
CA VAL A 2 -1.38 10.06 17.56
C VAL A 2 -0.24 9.04 17.73
N CYS A 3 0.15 8.35 16.65
CA CYS A 3 1.27 7.39 16.68
C CYS A 3 2.60 8.02 17.11
N ARG A 4 2.85 9.30 16.77
CA ARG A 4 4.06 10.03 17.17
C ARG A 4 4.05 10.37 18.67
N GLU A 5 2.91 10.81 19.18
CA GLU A 5 2.75 11.14 20.60
C GLU A 5 2.91 9.89 21.49
N LEU A 6 2.35 8.77 21.03
CA LEU A 6 2.37 7.51 21.77
C LEU A 6 3.63 6.66 21.51
N GLY A 7 4.49 7.04 20.56
CA GLY A 7 5.67 6.27 20.19
C GLY A 7 5.37 4.88 19.63
N ILE A 8 4.23 4.72 18.94
CA ILE A 8 3.80 3.43 18.36
C ILE A 8 3.93 3.43 16.83
N PRO A 9 4.11 2.25 16.20
CA PRO A 9 4.13 2.14 14.75
C PRO A 9 2.82 2.59 14.10
N LEU A 10 2.92 3.14 12.89
CA LEU A 10 1.77 3.40 12.02
C LEU A 10 1.79 2.40 10.86
N VAL A 11 0.75 1.58 10.76
CA VAL A 11 0.47 0.80 9.55
C VAL A 11 -0.07 1.77 8.51
N TYR A 12 0.73 2.05 7.50
CA TYR A 12 0.33 2.90 6.39
C TYR A 12 -0.51 2.09 5.39
N ASP A 13 -1.66 2.64 5.05
CA ASP A 13 -2.56 2.10 4.05
C ASP A 13 -2.64 3.08 2.89
N VAL A 14 -2.04 2.69 1.76
CA VAL A 14 -1.96 3.56 0.59
C VAL A 14 -3.32 3.72 -0.10
N HIS A 15 -4.22 2.75 0.01
CA HIS A 15 -5.55 2.84 -0.58
C HIS A 15 -6.40 3.88 0.16
N HIS A 16 -6.38 3.82 1.50
CA HIS A 16 -7.07 4.81 2.32
C HIS A 16 -6.49 6.21 2.15
N HIS A 17 -5.17 6.33 2.01
CA HIS A 17 -4.55 7.63 1.73
C HIS A 17 -4.99 8.20 0.37
N ARG A 18 -5.04 7.38 -0.69
CA ARG A 18 -5.59 7.83 -1.99
C ARG A 18 -7.08 8.21 -1.92
N CYS A 19 -7.87 7.48 -1.12
CA CYS A 19 -9.30 7.76 -0.95
C CYS A 19 -9.59 9.04 -0.14
N LEU A 20 -8.68 9.44 0.74
CA LEU A 20 -8.79 10.63 1.58
C LEU A 20 -7.42 11.31 1.64
N GLN A 21 -7.03 11.90 0.51
CA GLN A 21 -5.72 12.49 0.35
C GLN A 21 -5.56 13.71 1.24
N ASP A 22 -4.39 13.81 1.87
CA ASP A 22 -3.94 15.04 2.52
C ASP A 22 -2.85 15.71 1.66
N GLU A 23 -2.06 16.59 2.26
CA GLU A 23 -1.00 17.33 1.57
C GLU A 23 0.25 16.49 1.29
N LEU A 24 0.37 15.28 1.87
CA LEU A 24 1.51 14.40 1.67
C LEU A 24 1.38 13.63 0.37
N THR A 25 2.48 13.53 -0.36
CA THR A 25 2.62 12.53 -1.40
C THR A 25 2.67 11.12 -0.80
N ILE A 26 2.47 10.09 -1.64
CA ILE A 26 2.60 8.69 -1.23
C ILE A 26 4.00 8.40 -0.69
N ASP A 27 5.04 8.98 -1.28
CA ASP A 27 6.43 8.78 -0.86
C ASP A 27 6.70 9.45 0.49
N GLU A 28 6.24 10.69 0.68
CA GLU A 28 6.36 11.40 1.97
C GLU A 28 5.60 10.68 3.10
N ALA A 29 4.37 10.23 2.83
CA ALA A 29 3.59 9.47 3.81
C ALA A 29 4.24 8.10 4.12
N THR A 30 4.80 7.44 3.10
CA THR A 30 5.57 6.20 3.27
C THR A 30 6.77 6.44 4.18
N ASP A 31 7.59 7.44 3.89
CA ASP A 31 8.79 7.74 4.68
C ASP A 31 8.43 8.13 6.12
N ALA A 32 7.41 8.96 6.32
CA ALA A 32 6.93 9.35 7.65
C ALA A 32 6.41 8.14 8.46
N ALA A 33 5.77 7.17 7.81
CA ALA A 33 5.33 5.94 8.47
C ALA A 33 6.53 5.05 8.86
N LEU A 34 7.52 4.90 7.97
CA LEU A 34 8.74 4.11 8.22
C LEU A 34 9.51 4.58 9.45
N GLU A 35 9.61 5.89 9.69
CA GLU A 35 10.30 6.45 10.85
C GLU A 35 9.73 6.00 12.20
N ARG A 36 8.56 5.34 12.22
CA ARG A 36 7.91 4.85 13.46
C ARG A 36 8.11 3.37 13.70
N TRP A 37 8.74 2.64 12.78
CA TRP A 37 9.00 1.21 12.92
C TRP A 37 10.43 0.96 13.41
N ASN A 38 10.56 0.15 14.47
CA ASN A 38 11.84 -0.36 14.98
C ASN A 38 12.02 -1.87 14.73
N ARG A 39 11.16 -2.42 13.86
CA ARG A 39 11.06 -3.82 13.42
C ARG A 39 10.58 -3.81 11.96
N PRO A 40 10.56 -4.94 11.22
CA PRO A 40 10.05 -4.97 9.86
C PRO A 40 8.68 -4.26 9.75
N PRO A 41 8.54 -3.24 8.88
CA PRO A 41 7.31 -2.49 8.73
C PRO A 41 6.22 -3.34 8.06
N LEU A 42 4.96 -3.04 8.40
CA LEU A 42 3.78 -3.62 7.77
C LEU A 42 2.92 -2.49 7.20
N PHE A 43 2.66 -2.54 5.89
CA PHE A 43 1.75 -1.63 5.17
C PHE A 43 0.65 -2.39 4.46
N HIS A 44 -0.46 -1.72 4.16
CA HIS A 44 -1.60 -2.31 3.46
C HIS A 44 -1.74 -1.75 2.05
N ILE A 45 -2.19 -2.59 1.11
CA ILE A 45 -2.53 -2.18 -0.25
C ILE A 45 -3.88 -2.77 -0.70
N SER A 46 -4.66 -1.92 -1.37
CA SER A 46 -5.90 -2.27 -2.07
C SER A 46 -6.08 -1.43 -3.33
N SER A 47 -6.90 -1.93 -4.24
CA SER A 47 -7.38 -1.19 -5.41
C SER A 47 -8.91 -1.01 -5.33
N PRO A 48 -9.47 0.08 -5.89
CA PRO A 48 -10.91 0.30 -5.92
C PRO A 48 -11.62 -0.68 -6.86
N LYS A 49 -12.70 -1.31 -6.41
CA LYS A 49 -13.50 -2.29 -7.16
C LYS A 49 -13.93 -1.78 -8.55
N ASN A 50 -14.26 -0.49 -8.65
CA ASN A 50 -14.77 0.13 -9.87
C ASN A 50 -13.76 1.12 -10.50
N GLY A 51 -12.48 1.04 -10.12
CA GLY A 51 -11.46 2.01 -10.54
C GLY A 51 -11.56 3.36 -9.82
N TRP A 52 -10.52 4.19 -9.95
CA TRP A 52 -10.43 5.48 -9.27
C TRP A 52 -11.44 6.53 -9.76
N GLN A 53 -11.93 6.39 -11.00
CA GLN A 53 -12.98 7.26 -11.57
C GLN A 53 -14.40 6.69 -11.35
N GLY A 54 -14.51 5.50 -10.76
CA GLY A 54 -15.78 4.83 -10.51
C GLY A 54 -16.43 5.23 -9.18
N PRO A 55 -17.68 4.81 -8.95
CA PRO A 55 -18.35 5.02 -7.68
C PRO A 55 -17.74 4.15 -6.57
N GLN A 56 -17.83 4.64 -5.33
CA GLN A 56 -17.44 3.91 -4.12
C GLN A 56 -15.98 3.40 -4.15
N THR A 57 -15.04 4.32 -4.34
CA THR A 57 -13.59 4.04 -4.43
C THR A 57 -13.04 3.27 -3.22
N ARG A 58 -13.68 3.37 -2.05
CA ARG A 58 -13.30 2.64 -0.82
C ARG A 58 -13.58 1.14 -0.86
N LEU A 59 -14.33 0.63 -1.84
CA LEU A 59 -14.62 -0.80 -1.93
C LEU A 59 -13.43 -1.52 -2.56
N HIS A 60 -12.89 -2.53 -1.88
CA HIS A 60 -11.75 -3.28 -2.40
C HIS A 60 -12.18 -4.18 -3.59
N SER A 61 -11.32 -4.23 -4.59
CA SER A 61 -11.38 -5.11 -5.75
C SER A 61 -11.01 -6.56 -5.42
N ASP A 62 -11.13 -7.43 -6.41
CA ASP A 62 -10.71 -8.82 -6.31
C ASP A 62 -9.19 -8.96 -6.38
N ASP A 63 -8.53 -8.15 -7.21
CA ASP A 63 -7.06 -8.09 -7.40
C ASP A 63 -6.52 -6.68 -7.15
N ILE A 64 -5.20 -6.55 -7.01
CA ILE A 64 -4.51 -5.25 -7.02
C ILE A 64 -4.19 -4.85 -8.46
N ALA A 65 -4.43 -3.59 -8.82
CA ALA A 65 -3.91 -3.01 -10.05
C ALA A 65 -2.43 -2.66 -9.85
N ILE A 66 -1.54 -3.10 -10.73
CA ILE A 66 -0.10 -2.89 -10.56
C ILE A 66 0.29 -1.41 -10.43
N ASP A 67 -0.44 -0.51 -11.07
CA ASP A 67 -0.24 0.94 -10.96
C ASP A 67 -0.55 1.49 -9.55
N ASP A 68 -1.32 0.76 -8.75
CA ASP A 68 -1.56 1.11 -7.36
C ASP A 68 -0.42 0.69 -6.43
N PHE A 69 0.52 -0.16 -6.88
CA PHE A 69 1.70 -0.54 -6.11
C PHE A 69 2.74 0.59 -6.09
N PRO A 70 3.07 1.18 -4.94
CA PRO A 70 4.04 2.28 -4.90
C PRO A 70 5.45 1.80 -5.27
N LYS A 71 6.02 2.35 -6.35
CA LYS A 71 7.40 2.02 -6.77
C LYS A 71 8.43 2.28 -5.67
N ARG A 72 8.21 3.31 -4.85
CA ARG A 72 9.03 3.61 -3.67
C ARG A 72 9.19 2.39 -2.74
N TRP A 73 8.15 1.55 -2.62
CA TRP A 73 8.16 0.38 -1.75
C TRP A 73 9.14 -0.71 -2.20
N LEU A 74 9.46 -0.80 -3.50
CA LEU A 74 10.44 -1.75 -4.04
C LEU A 74 11.85 -1.56 -3.47
N SER A 75 12.14 -0.35 -2.98
CA SER A 75 13.46 0.02 -2.41
C SER A 75 13.50 -0.04 -0.89
N ILE A 76 12.41 -0.43 -0.21
CA ILE A 76 12.34 -0.48 1.25
C ILE A 76 12.76 -1.89 1.72
N PRO A 77 13.87 -2.02 2.46
CA PRO A 77 14.32 -3.32 2.94
C PRO A 77 13.36 -3.90 3.98
N ASN A 78 13.02 -5.18 3.84
CA ASN A 78 12.18 -5.95 4.78
C ASN A 78 10.78 -5.35 5.02
N LEU A 79 10.22 -4.62 4.05
CA LEU A 79 8.82 -4.21 4.10
C LEU A 79 7.92 -5.42 3.87
N THR A 80 7.00 -5.65 4.80
CA THR A 80 5.87 -6.56 4.59
C THR A 80 4.69 -5.75 4.07
N VAL A 81 4.06 -6.24 3.01
CA VAL A 81 2.84 -5.66 2.44
C VAL A 81 1.69 -6.65 2.63
N ASP A 82 0.66 -6.24 3.35
CA ASP A 82 -0.62 -6.96 3.43
C ASP A 82 -1.49 -6.60 2.23
N VAL A 83 -1.89 -7.63 1.48
CA VAL A 83 -2.68 -7.47 0.25
C VAL A 83 -4.16 -7.63 0.61
N GLU A 84 -4.84 -6.51 0.77
CA GLU A 84 -6.24 -6.46 1.15
C GLU A 84 -7.16 -6.52 -0.08
N ALA A 85 -7.21 -7.70 -0.71
CA ALA A 85 -8.03 -7.97 -1.89
C ALA A 85 -9.01 -9.13 -1.65
N LYS A 86 -10.09 -9.22 -2.44
CA LYS A 86 -11.11 -10.28 -2.24
C LYS A 86 -10.69 -11.65 -2.75
N ALA A 87 -9.83 -11.71 -3.78
CA ALA A 87 -9.30 -12.98 -4.28
C ALA A 87 -8.17 -13.57 -3.41
N LYS A 88 -7.83 -12.91 -2.30
CA LYS A 88 -6.92 -13.41 -1.25
C LYS A 88 -5.56 -13.83 -1.83
N GLU A 89 -5.12 -15.06 -1.61
CA GLU A 89 -3.83 -15.58 -2.06
C GLU A 89 -3.64 -15.50 -3.58
N LEU A 90 -4.72 -15.55 -4.37
CA LEU A 90 -4.63 -15.40 -5.82
C LEU A 90 -4.19 -13.99 -6.21
N ALA A 91 -4.70 -12.98 -5.51
CA ALA A 91 -4.29 -11.58 -5.71
C ALA A 91 -2.82 -11.36 -5.30
N VAL A 92 -2.37 -12.03 -4.24
CA VAL A 92 -0.95 -12.01 -3.82
C VAL A 92 -0.06 -12.59 -4.91
N LEU A 93 -0.36 -13.80 -5.40
CA LEU A 93 0.43 -14.47 -6.43
C LEU A 93 0.49 -13.67 -7.73
N LYS A 94 -0.65 -13.09 -8.14
CA LYS A 94 -0.73 -12.22 -9.31
C LYS A 94 0.14 -10.97 -9.15
N LEU A 95 0.00 -10.26 -8.02
CA LEU A 95 0.76 -9.04 -7.75
C LEU A 95 2.27 -9.32 -7.69
N LEU A 96 2.69 -10.43 -7.08
CA LEU A 96 4.10 -10.84 -7.08
C LEU A 96 4.63 -11.02 -8.50
N GLN A 97 3.88 -11.71 -9.37
CA GLN A 97 4.30 -11.90 -10.76
C GLN A 97 4.42 -10.57 -11.52
N GLU A 98 3.45 -9.67 -11.34
CA GLU A 98 3.45 -8.35 -11.99
C GLU A 98 4.60 -7.46 -11.49
N ILE A 99 4.95 -7.53 -10.20
CA ILE A 99 6.12 -6.84 -9.64
C ILE A 99 7.42 -7.41 -10.23
N GLU A 100 7.55 -8.74 -10.30
CA GLU A 100 8.70 -9.38 -10.93
C GLU A 100 8.86 -8.93 -12.39
N ASP A 101 7.76 -8.85 -13.14
CA ASP A 101 7.77 -8.37 -14.52
C ASP A 101 8.16 -6.90 -14.63
N MET A 102 7.74 -6.06 -13.68
CA MET A 102 8.08 -4.63 -13.64
C MET A 102 9.55 -4.35 -13.39
N VAL A 103 10.23 -5.20 -12.60
CA VAL A 103 11.64 -5.01 -12.22
C VAL A 103 12.63 -5.77 -13.12
N LYS A 104 12.12 -6.52 -14.12
CA LYS A 104 12.97 -7.14 -15.14
C LYS A 104 13.68 -6.04 -15.97
N PRO A 105 14.96 -6.23 -16.29
CA PRO A 105 15.75 -5.30 -17.10
C PRO A 105 15.29 -5.24 -18.57
#